data_AF-A0A950NST0-F1
#
_entry.id   AF-A0A950NST0-F1
#
_cell.length_a   1.000
_cell.length_b   1.000
_cell.length_c   1.000
_cell.angle_alpha   90.00
_cell.angle_beta   90.00
_cell.angle_gamma   90.00
#
_symmetry.space_group_name_H-M   'P 1'
#
loop_
_entity.id
_entity.type
_entity.pdbx_description
1 polymer ?
#
loop_
_entity_poly.entity_id
_entity_poly.type
_entity_poly.pdbx_seq_one_letter_code
_entity_poly.pdbx_strand_id
1 'polypeptide(L)'
;SDREVLPYRVYSNWGHWYVRGPEVGDTEVKQFRVDRMAGAHLGDAEFVAPSDVSLPEWLDLSAYERTVTVSVPAGVLEALPRPHTIDRVVDESGERVRATVRVAGEGHLDHLLVSLGPDGKVVEPADYEERRRRHARRLMDLYS
;
A
#
# COMPACT_ATOMS: atom_id res chain seq x y z
N SER A 1 -4.43 -32.82 -0.42
CA SER A 1 -3.05 -33.22 -0.10
C SER A 1 -2.40 -32.07 0.64
N ASP A 2 -1.53 -32.38 1.58
CA ASP A 2 -0.80 -31.36 2.34
C ASP A 2 0.36 -30.83 1.50
N ARG A 3 0.69 -29.55 1.69
CA ARG A 3 1.75 -28.86 0.98
C ARG A 3 2.47 -27.95 1.96
N GLU A 4 3.78 -28.00 1.97
CA GLU A 4 4.60 -27.06 2.71
C GLU A 4 5.03 -25.95 1.75
N VAL A 5 4.61 -24.70 2.04
CA VAL A 5 4.78 -23.55 1.15
C VAL A 5 5.64 -22.51 1.86
N LEU A 6 6.55 -21.87 1.13
CA LEU A 6 7.32 -20.72 1.61
C LEU A 6 6.58 -19.42 1.22
N PRO A 7 5.78 -18.80 2.12
CA PRO A 7 4.88 -17.72 1.75
C PRO A 7 5.63 -16.41 1.50
N TYR A 8 5.89 -16.09 0.23
CA TYR A 8 6.59 -14.87 -0.14
C TYR A 8 5.68 -13.63 -0.11
N ARG A 9 4.44 -13.76 -0.60
CA ARG A 9 3.51 -12.62 -0.69
C ARG A 9 2.06 -13.05 -0.56
N VAL A 10 1.25 -12.23 0.09
CA VAL A 10 -0.21 -12.37 0.18
C VAL A 10 -0.88 -11.18 -0.53
N TYR A 11 -1.91 -11.46 -1.33
CA TYR A 11 -2.66 -10.42 -2.05
C TYR A 11 -4.13 -10.82 -2.22
N SER A 12 -4.97 -9.83 -2.57
CA SER A 12 -6.37 -10.07 -2.94
C SER A 12 -6.62 -9.72 -4.40
N ASN A 13 -7.47 -10.51 -5.04
CA ASN A 13 -7.95 -10.24 -6.39
C ASN A 13 -9.34 -10.86 -6.60
N TRP A 14 -10.24 -10.13 -7.29
CA TRP A 14 -11.63 -10.53 -7.55
C TRP A 14 -12.36 -11.11 -6.33
N GLY A 15 -12.14 -10.53 -5.14
CA GLY A 15 -12.78 -10.95 -3.90
C GLY A 15 -12.18 -12.20 -3.24
N HIS A 16 -11.08 -12.73 -3.76
CA HIS A 16 -10.37 -13.87 -3.19
C HIS A 16 -8.98 -13.47 -2.68
N TRP A 17 -8.52 -14.16 -1.63
CA TRP A 17 -7.17 -14.03 -1.10
C TRP A 17 -6.27 -15.16 -1.60
N TYR A 18 -5.04 -14.78 -1.94
CA TYR A 18 -4.03 -15.68 -2.49
C TYR A 18 -2.72 -15.52 -1.72
N VAL A 19 -2.01 -16.62 -1.56
CA VAL A 19 -0.61 -16.64 -1.18
C VAL A 19 0.23 -17.14 -2.35
N ARG A 20 1.38 -16.49 -2.58
CA ARG A 20 2.32 -16.84 -3.63
C ARG A 20 3.66 -17.24 -3.02
N GLY A 21 4.22 -18.34 -3.50
CA GLY A 21 5.46 -18.91 -2.99
C GLY A 21 5.73 -20.28 -3.60
N PRO A 22 6.98 -20.76 -3.56
CA PRO A 22 7.29 -22.14 -3.91
C PRO A 22 6.89 -23.10 -2.80
N GLU A 23 6.79 -24.38 -3.15
CA GLU A 23 6.74 -25.47 -2.18
C GLU A 23 8.17 -25.79 -1.70
N VAL A 24 8.32 -26.31 -0.48
CA VAL A 24 9.65 -26.74 0.00
C VAL A 24 10.22 -27.80 -0.94
N GLY A 25 11.46 -27.59 -1.39
CA GLY A 25 12.14 -28.47 -2.36
C GLY A 25 11.79 -28.19 -3.83
N ASP A 26 10.91 -27.23 -4.11
CA ASP A 26 10.59 -26.72 -5.43
C ASP A 26 11.08 -25.27 -5.56
N THR A 27 11.52 -24.86 -6.74
CA THR A 27 11.91 -23.47 -7.02
C THR A 27 10.83 -22.72 -7.80
N GLU A 28 9.82 -23.42 -8.32
CA GLU A 28 8.71 -22.82 -9.05
C GLU A 28 7.77 -22.07 -8.10
N VAL A 29 7.58 -20.77 -8.35
CA VAL A 29 6.68 -19.95 -7.56
C VAL A 29 5.23 -20.15 -7.99
N LYS A 30 4.44 -20.76 -7.11
CA LYS A 30 3.02 -21.10 -7.35
C LYS A 30 2.09 -20.15 -6.62
N GLN A 31 0.81 -20.20 -6.98
CA GLN A 31 -0.27 -19.44 -6.34
C GLN A 31 -1.27 -20.38 -5.68
N PHE A 32 -1.64 -20.08 -4.44
CA PHE A 32 -2.58 -20.86 -3.66
C PHE A 32 -3.71 -19.97 -3.16
N ARG A 33 -4.95 -20.39 -3.40
CA ARG A 33 -6.15 -19.71 -2.90
C ARG A 33 -6.34 -20.03 -1.43
N VAL A 34 -6.37 -19.01 -0.58
CA VAL A 34 -6.53 -19.16 0.88
C VAL A 34 -7.88 -19.79 1.21
N ASP A 35 -8.93 -19.41 0.49
CA ASP A 35 -10.28 -19.94 0.68
C ASP A 35 -10.47 -21.41 0.23
N ARG A 36 -9.43 -22.03 -0.36
CA ARG A 36 -9.42 -23.46 -0.69
C ARG A 36 -8.61 -24.30 0.32
N MET A 37 -7.98 -23.67 1.30
CA MET A 37 -7.21 -24.38 2.32
C MET A 37 -8.14 -24.85 3.42
N ALA A 38 -8.07 -26.14 3.76
CA ALA A 38 -8.82 -26.70 4.88
C ALA A 38 -8.26 -26.24 6.24
N GLY A 39 -6.98 -25.89 6.29
CA GLY A 39 -6.28 -25.37 7.46
C GLY A 39 -4.84 -25.01 7.12
N ALA A 40 -4.17 -24.29 8.03
CA ALA A 40 -2.76 -23.95 7.91
C ALA A 40 -2.09 -24.07 9.29
N HIS A 41 -0.84 -24.53 9.31
CA HIS A 41 0.01 -24.61 10.49
C HIS A 41 1.41 -24.12 10.11
N LEU A 42 2.14 -23.58 11.08
CA LEU A 42 3.52 -23.18 10.89
C LEU A 42 4.39 -24.43 10.76
N GLY A 43 5.19 -24.51 9.69
CA GLY A 43 6.20 -25.56 9.49
C GLY A 43 7.56 -25.16 10.06
N ASP A 44 8.56 -26.01 9.84
CA ASP A 44 9.93 -25.83 10.37
C ASP A 44 10.88 -25.14 9.37
N ALA A 45 10.45 -24.95 8.11
CA ALA A 45 11.27 -24.35 7.08
C ALA A 45 11.49 -22.84 7.29
N GLU A 46 12.76 -22.43 7.35
CA GLU A 46 13.16 -21.03 7.31
C GLU A 46 13.43 -20.57 5.88
N PHE A 47 13.04 -19.33 5.56
CA PHE A 47 13.27 -18.75 4.24
C PHE A 47 13.42 -17.24 4.33
N VAL A 48 14.08 -16.66 3.32
CA VAL A 48 14.11 -15.21 3.10
C VAL A 48 13.29 -14.93 1.85
N ALA A 49 12.17 -14.23 2.00
CA ALA A 49 11.36 -13.83 0.86
C ALA A 49 12.16 -12.84 -0.02
N PRO A 50 12.21 -13.04 -1.35
CA PRO A 50 12.78 -12.04 -2.24
C PRO A 50 12.03 -10.71 -2.12
N SER A 51 12.74 -9.59 -2.20
CA SER A 51 12.14 -8.26 -2.10
C SER A 51 11.32 -7.89 -3.34
N ASP A 52 11.50 -8.60 -4.45
CA ASP A 52 10.98 -8.30 -5.79
C ASP A 52 9.99 -9.36 -6.30
N VAL A 53 9.32 -10.10 -5.41
CA VAL A 53 8.33 -11.10 -5.84
C VAL A 53 7.19 -10.41 -6.60
N SER A 54 7.28 -10.54 -7.93
CA SER A 54 6.37 -9.94 -8.87
C SER A 54 4.97 -10.48 -8.64
N LEU A 55 3.99 -9.58 -8.70
CA LEU A 55 2.62 -10.01 -8.90
C LEU A 55 2.50 -10.55 -10.33
N PRO A 56 1.55 -11.46 -10.61
CA PRO A 56 1.22 -11.80 -11.98
C PRO A 56 1.01 -10.52 -12.80
N GLU A 57 1.46 -10.47 -14.07
CA GLU A 57 1.38 -9.24 -14.89
C GLU A 57 -0.03 -8.65 -14.97
N TRP A 58 -1.06 -9.51 -15.00
CA TRP A 58 -2.46 -9.08 -15.01
C TRP A 58 -2.92 -8.46 -13.68
N LEU A 59 -2.18 -8.68 -12.59
CA LEU A 59 -2.33 -8.07 -11.27
C LEU A 59 -1.22 -7.03 -11.01
N ASP A 60 -0.48 -6.61 -12.02
CA ASP A 60 0.48 -5.53 -11.86
C ASP A 60 -0.27 -4.22 -11.62
N LEU A 61 -0.41 -3.88 -10.34
CA LEU A 61 -1.04 -2.65 -9.90
C LEU A 61 -0.07 -1.47 -9.90
N SER A 62 1.19 -1.64 -10.37
CA SER A 62 2.17 -0.56 -10.45
C SER A 62 1.66 0.62 -11.29
N ALA A 63 0.92 0.35 -12.36
CA ALA A 63 0.26 1.38 -13.18
C ALA A 63 -0.78 2.20 -12.38
N TYR A 64 -1.34 1.63 -11.32
CA TYR A 64 -2.29 2.28 -10.41
C TYR A 64 -1.61 2.82 -9.15
N GLU A 65 -0.33 2.55 -8.92
CA GLU A 65 0.41 3.14 -7.80
C GLU A 65 0.53 4.65 -8.00
N ARG A 66 0.29 5.41 -6.94
CA ARG A 66 0.44 6.86 -6.91
C ARG A 66 1.40 7.21 -5.79
N THR A 67 2.45 7.94 -6.14
CA THR A 67 3.45 8.43 -5.20
C THR A 67 3.20 9.91 -4.96
N VAL A 68 3.12 10.30 -3.69
CA VAL A 68 2.99 11.70 -3.28
C VAL A 68 3.96 12.00 -2.16
N THR A 69 4.67 13.11 -2.28
CA THR A 69 5.49 13.69 -1.23
C THR A 69 4.67 14.75 -0.52
N VAL A 70 4.48 14.60 0.79
CA VAL A 70 3.72 15.54 1.62
C VAL A 70 4.58 16.11 2.73
N SER A 71 4.23 17.32 3.18
CA SER A 71 4.76 17.92 4.40
C SER A 71 3.61 18.14 5.36
N VAL A 72 3.65 17.48 6.51
CA VAL A 72 2.62 17.56 7.56
C VAL A 72 3.24 17.85 8.93
N PRO A 73 2.49 18.41 9.88
CA PRO A 73 2.91 18.44 11.29
C PRO A 73 3.19 17.02 11.79
N ALA A 74 4.19 16.84 12.67
CA ALA A 74 4.61 15.52 13.13
C ALA A 74 3.48 14.66 13.70
N GLY A 75 2.54 15.26 14.45
CA GLY A 75 1.39 14.56 15.05
C GLY A 75 0.31 14.13 14.06
N VAL A 76 0.32 14.65 12.82
CA VAL A 76 -0.68 14.28 11.79
C VAL A 76 -0.28 13.00 11.07
N LEU A 77 1.02 12.69 11.00
CA LEU A 77 1.52 11.54 10.24
C LEU A 77 0.91 10.20 10.71
N GLU A 78 0.79 10.01 12.02
CA GLU A 78 0.22 8.78 12.61
C GLU A 78 -1.29 8.64 12.38
N ALA A 79 -1.97 9.76 12.11
CA ALA A 79 -3.40 9.80 11.83
C ALA A 79 -3.74 9.67 10.34
N LEU A 80 -2.73 9.68 9.44
CA LEU A 80 -2.97 9.50 8.02
C LEU A 80 -3.54 8.10 7.74
N PRO A 81 -4.48 7.96 6.78
CA PRO A 81 -5.00 6.66 6.39
C PRO A 81 -3.83 5.77 5.93
N ARG A 82 -3.67 4.60 6.58
CA ARG A 82 -2.51 3.73 6.42
C ARG A 82 -2.30 3.38 4.94
N PRO A 83 -1.25 3.91 4.29
CA PRO A 83 -0.94 3.56 2.91
C PRO A 83 -0.16 2.23 2.88
N HIS A 84 -0.10 1.60 1.71
CA HIS A 84 0.55 0.29 1.55
C HIS A 84 2.08 0.35 1.78
N THR A 85 2.69 1.53 1.64
CA THR A 85 4.09 1.83 2.01
C THR A 85 4.23 3.31 2.41
N ILE A 86 4.95 3.61 3.50
CA ILE A 86 5.43 4.96 3.83
C ILE A 86 6.96 4.94 3.80
N ASP A 87 7.56 5.60 2.82
CA ASP A 87 8.99 5.93 2.84
C ASP A 87 9.13 7.30 3.54
N ARG A 88 9.47 7.26 4.84
CA ARG A 88 9.58 8.48 5.67
C ARG A 88 10.95 9.11 5.50
N VAL A 89 10.99 10.39 5.10
CA VAL A 89 12.23 11.19 5.07
C VAL A 89 12.09 12.32 6.11
N VAL A 90 12.63 12.09 7.30
CA VAL A 90 12.52 13.06 8.40
C VAL A 90 13.36 14.31 8.06
N ASP A 91 12.74 15.49 8.17
CA ASP A 91 13.39 16.79 8.07
C ASP A 91 14.03 17.16 9.44
N GLU A 92 15.14 17.88 9.41
CA GLU A 92 16.10 18.05 10.51
C GLU A 92 15.59 18.92 11.69
N SER A 93 14.41 19.55 11.55
CA SER A 93 13.86 20.49 12.54
C SER A 93 12.82 19.91 13.52
N GLY A 94 12.29 18.71 13.26
CA GLY A 94 11.40 17.99 14.18
C GLY A 94 9.93 18.45 14.27
N GLU A 95 9.58 19.65 13.83
CA GLU A 95 8.19 20.18 13.90
C GLU A 95 7.30 19.69 12.75
N ARG A 96 7.89 19.51 11.57
CA ARG A 96 7.23 19.00 10.37
C ARG A 96 7.94 17.78 9.85
N VAL A 97 7.17 16.86 9.26
CA VAL A 97 7.70 15.65 8.64
C VAL A 97 7.40 15.71 7.15
N ARG A 98 8.43 15.43 6.34
CA ARG A 98 8.27 15.12 4.93
C ARG A 98 8.09 13.61 4.79
N ALA A 99 7.09 13.18 4.05
CA ALA A 99 6.84 11.75 3.85
C ALA A 99 6.54 11.49 2.39
N THR A 100 7.18 10.47 1.83
CA THR A 100 6.85 9.91 0.53
C THR A 100 5.88 8.76 0.77
N VAL A 101 4.66 8.94 0.28
CA VAL A 101 3.56 8.00 0.51
C VAL A 101 3.17 7.38 -0.81
N ARG A 102 3.02 6.05 -0.82
CA ARG A 102 2.53 5.31 -2.00
C ARG A 102 1.16 4.72 -1.72
N VAL A 103 0.21 5.03 -2.59
CA VAL A 103 -1.19 4.58 -2.48
C VAL A 103 -1.63 3.84 -3.73
N ALA A 104 -2.57 2.90 -3.55
CA ALA A 104 -3.12 2.11 -4.64
C ALA A 104 -4.34 2.82 -5.25
N GLY A 105 -4.15 3.45 -6.40
CA GLY A 105 -5.21 4.04 -7.20
C GLY A 105 -5.69 5.42 -6.72
N GLU A 106 -6.62 5.95 -7.50
CA GLU A 106 -7.06 7.34 -7.42
C GLU A 106 -7.89 7.66 -6.16
N GLY A 107 -8.71 6.72 -5.70
CA GLY A 107 -9.56 6.93 -4.51
C GLY A 107 -8.77 6.99 -3.20
N HIS A 108 -7.74 6.15 -3.05
CA HIS A 108 -6.85 6.21 -1.89
C HIS A 108 -6.01 7.49 -1.90
N LEU A 109 -5.60 7.96 -3.09
CA LEU A 109 -4.94 9.25 -3.24
C LEU A 109 -5.86 10.41 -2.81
N ASP A 110 -7.10 10.44 -3.30
CA ASP A 110 -8.06 11.47 -2.95
C ASP A 110 -8.35 11.53 -1.45
N HIS A 111 -8.52 10.37 -0.81
CA HIS A 111 -8.68 10.26 0.64
C HIS A 111 -7.44 10.80 1.37
N LEU A 112 -6.24 10.30 1.04
CA LEU A 112 -4.99 10.74 1.64
C LEU A 112 -4.82 12.27 1.57
N LEU A 113 -5.07 12.87 0.40
CA LEU A 113 -4.92 14.30 0.16
C LEU A 113 -5.83 15.17 1.04
N VAL A 114 -7.06 14.71 1.31
CA VAL A 114 -7.98 15.40 2.20
C VAL A 114 -7.61 15.19 3.67
N SER A 115 -7.16 13.98 4.04
CA SER A 115 -6.71 13.64 5.39
C SER A 115 -5.47 14.40 5.86
N LEU A 116 -4.73 15.06 4.95
CA LEU A 116 -3.59 15.92 5.32
C LEU A 116 -3.99 17.08 6.26
N GLY A 117 -5.27 17.45 6.31
CA GLY A 117 -5.76 18.58 7.11
C GLY A 117 -5.26 19.94 6.60
N PRO A 118 -5.77 21.06 7.12
CA PRO A 118 -5.48 22.41 6.60
C PRO A 118 -3.99 22.76 6.60
N ASP A 119 -3.24 22.24 7.56
CA ASP A 119 -1.81 22.52 7.73
C ASP A 119 -0.90 21.59 6.91
N GLY A 120 -1.47 20.56 6.28
CA GLY A 120 -0.75 19.65 5.40
C GLY A 120 -0.56 20.24 4.01
N LYS A 121 0.60 19.98 3.40
CA LYS A 121 0.98 20.46 2.08
C LYS A 121 1.39 19.31 1.19
N VAL A 122 0.98 19.34 -0.07
CA VAL A 122 1.57 18.50 -1.12
C VAL A 122 2.83 19.18 -1.62
N VAL A 123 3.95 18.47 -1.55
CA VAL A 123 5.25 18.93 -2.05
C VAL A 123 5.39 18.52 -3.51
N GLU A 124 5.14 17.24 -3.80
CA GLU A 124 5.21 16.67 -5.15
C GLU A 124 4.20 15.52 -5.30
N PRO A 125 3.69 15.29 -6.51
CA PRO A 125 3.74 16.18 -7.66
C PRO A 125 2.82 17.40 -7.47
N ALA A 126 3.15 18.54 -8.09
CA ALA A 126 2.49 19.83 -7.81
C ALA A 126 1.00 19.86 -8.24
N ASP A 127 0.62 19.04 -9.22
CA ASP A 127 -0.75 18.91 -9.70
C ASP A 127 -1.69 18.27 -8.66
N TYR A 128 -1.15 17.53 -7.69
CA TYR A 128 -1.94 16.90 -6.63
C TYR A 128 -2.49 17.92 -5.62
N GLU A 129 -1.89 19.11 -5.51
CA GLU A 129 -2.46 20.18 -4.70
C GLU A 129 -3.77 20.71 -5.33
N GLU A 130 -3.82 20.85 -6.66
CA GLU A 130 -5.07 21.24 -7.34
C GLU A 130 -6.12 20.11 -7.26
N ARG A 131 -5.67 18.86 -7.42
CA ARG A 131 -6.53 17.70 -7.23
C ARG A 131 -7.17 17.69 -5.84
N ARG A 132 -6.38 17.92 -4.80
CA ARG A 132 -6.82 18.02 -3.41
C ARG A 132 -7.92 19.09 -3.26
N ARG A 133 -7.70 20.30 -3.77
CA ARG A 133 -8.69 21.39 -3.73
C ARG A 133 -9.99 20.98 -4.42
N ARG A 134 -9.91 20.40 -5.61
CA ARG A 134 -11.08 19.94 -6.37
C ARG A 134 -11.85 18.85 -5.62
N HIS A 135 -11.17 17.89 -4.99
CA HIS A 135 -11.84 16.85 -4.22
C HIS A 135 -12.47 17.41 -2.94
N ALA A 136 -11.78 18.27 -2.20
CA ALA A 136 -12.32 18.93 -1.01
C ALA A 136 -13.58 19.76 -1.31
N ARG A 137 -13.60 20.52 -2.42
CA ARG A 137 -14.80 21.25 -2.87
C ARG A 137 -15.96 20.31 -3.15
N ARG A 138 -15.74 19.22 -3.90
CA ARG A 138 -16.78 18.22 -4.19
C ARG A 138 -17.36 17.59 -2.91
N LEU A 139 -16.53 17.35 -1.89
CA LEU A 139 -17.01 16.87 -0.60
C LEU A 139 -17.86 17.92 0.12
N MET A 140 -17.42 19.18 0.14
CA MET A 140 -18.18 20.29 0.75
C MET A 140 -19.54 20.48 0.07
N ASP A 141 -19.61 20.40 -1.26
CA ASP A 141 -20.85 20.53 -2.02
C ASP A 141 -21.87 19.42 -1.70
N LEU A 142 -21.41 18.25 -1.27
CA LEU A 142 -22.27 17.11 -0.90
C LEU A 142 -22.92 17.28 0.49
N TYR A 143 -22.32 18.09 1.36
CA TYR A 143 -22.77 18.33 2.73
C TYR A 143 -23.34 19.74 2.95
N SER A 144 -23.50 20.53 1.88
CA SER A 144 -24.23 21.81 1.88
C SER A 144 -25.71 21.62 1.59
#